data_AF-A0A7V5ZFN7-F1
#
_entry.id   AF-A0A7V5ZFN7-F1
#
_cell.length_a   1.000
_cell.length_b   1.000
_cell.length_c   1.000
_cell.angle_alpha   90.00
_cell.angle_beta   90.00
_cell.angle_gamma   90.00
#
_symmetry.space_group_name_H-M   'P 1'
#
loop_
_entity.id
_entity.type
_entity.pdbx_description
1 polymer ?
#
loop_
_entity_poly.entity_id
_entity_poly.type
_entity_poly.pdbx_seq_one_letter_code
_entity_poly.pdbx_strand_id
1 'polypeptide(L)'
;STHSVLFVDELPPDEVFLRDSPLVENHPLFPQRTSVLWTVVESPSRVRMRIWERGVGETLACGTGACAAAVAAQLRGLAGDSVEVHSAGGVLHVEWRPGEPVRLTGAAERVYEGWYPLDEGTV
;
A
#
# COMPACT_ATOMS: atom_id res chain seq x y z
N SER A 1 8.58 -4.24 -5.28
CA SER A 1 7.47 -3.77 -6.13
C SER A 1 7.58 -2.27 -6.33
N THR A 2 7.00 -1.72 -7.40
CA THR A 2 7.01 -0.27 -7.69
C THR A 2 5.72 0.37 -7.21
N HIS A 3 5.83 1.43 -6.42
CA HIS A 3 4.68 2.14 -5.84
C HIS A 3 4.72 3.63 -6.21
N SER A 4 3.55 4.16 -6.55
CA SER A 4 3.32 5.60 -6.75
C SER A 4 2.46 6.12 -5.61
N VAL A 5 3.02 7.01 -4.80
CA VAL A 5 2.34 7.60 -3.64
C VAL A 5 1.79 8.97 -4.04
N LEU A 6 0.46 9.10 -4.03
CA LEU A 6 -0.25 10.33 -4.33
C LEU A 6 -0.73 10.95 -3.02
N PHE A 7 -0.09 12.05 -2.61
CA PHE A 7 -0.51 12.79 -1.43
C PHE A 7 -1.70 13.68 -1.76
N VAL A 8 -2.79 13.51 -1.03
CA VAL A 8 -4.06 14.23 -1.20
C VAL A 8 -4.60 14.70 0.14
N ASP A 9 -5.45 15.72 0.14
CA ASP A 9 -6.08 16.23 1.36
C ASP A 9 -7.18 15.29 1.86
N GLU A 10 -7.89 14.63 0.93
CA GLU A 10 -8.94 13.64 1.22
C GLU A 10 -8.83 12.46 0.27
N LEU A 11 -9.21 11.26 0.73
CA LEU A 11 -9.25 10.09 -0.13
C LEU A 11 -10.33 10.27 -1.21
N PRO A 12 -10.04 9.94 -2.48
CA PRO A 12 -10.97 10.16 -3.57
C PRO A 12 -12.24 9.29 -3.42
N PRO A 13 -13.40 9.82 -3.85
CA PRO A 13 -14.60 9.01 -4.02
C PRO A 13 -14.40 7.99 -5.15
N ASP A 14 -15.27 6.98 -5.21
CA ASP A 14 -15.16 5.86 -6.15
C ASP A 14 -15.03 6.30 -7.61
N GLU A 15 -15.81 7.29 -8.03
CA GLU A 15 -15.77 7.79 -9.42
C GLU A 15 -14.36 8.24 -9.81
N VAL A 16 -13.70 9.04 -8.97
CA VAL A 16 -12.34 9.54 -9.21
C VAL A 16 -11.33 8.41 -9.07
N PHE A 17 -11.45 7.61 -8.01
CA PHE A 17 -10.52 6.53 -7.73
C PHE A 17 -10.47 5.48 -8.85
N LEU A 18 -11.63 5.03 -9.33
CA LEU A 18 -11.76 4.02 -10.37
C LEU A 18 -11.36 4.55 -11.75
N ARG A 19 -11.56 5.86 -11.99
CA ARG A 19 -11.16 6.49 -13.25
C ARG A 19 -9.66 6.73 -13.33
N ASP A 20 -9.05 7.27 -12.27
CA ASP A 20 -7.70 7.84 -12.33
C ASP A 20 -6.61 6.84 -11.95
N SER A 21 -6.89 5.89 -11.05
CA SER A 21 -5.88 4.90 -10.62
C SER A 21 -5.35 4.03 -11.77
N PRO A 22 -6.18 3.51 -12.70
CA PRO A 22 -5.68 2.77 -13.86
C PRO A 22 -4.78 3.61 -14.78
N LEU A 23 -5.01 4.93 -14.86
CA LEU A 23 -4.19 5.82 -15.69
C LEU A 23 -2.77 5.92 -15.13
N VAL A 24 -2.64 6.00 -13.80
CA VAL A 24 -1.33 6.02 -13.13
C VAL A 24 -0.68 4.64 -13.16
N GLU A 25 -1.44 3.56 -12.93
CA GLU A 25 -0.93 2.19 -13.03
C GLU A 25 -0.25 1.94 -14.38
N ASN A 26 -0.89 2.35 -15.47
CA ASN A 26 -0.47 2.10 -16.85
C ASN A 26 0.33 3.25 -17.47
N HIS A 27 0.75 4.23 -16.66
CA HIS A 27 1.48 5.38 -17.19
C HIS A 27 2.81 4.96 -17.84
N PRO A 28 3.20 5.51 -19.02
CA PRO A 28 4.40 5.09 -19.74
C PRO A 28 5.72 5.19 -18.98
N LEU A 29 5.79 6.00 -17.91
CA LEU A 29 6.95 6.07 -17.00
C LEU A 29 7.16 4.77 -16.21
N PHE A 30 6.15 3.90 -16.14
CA PHE A 30 6.21 2.61 -15.47
C PHE A 30 5.98 1.48 -16.49
N PRO A 31 7.00 1.06 -17.27
CA PRO A 31 6.86 -0.02 -18.25
C PRO A 31 6.34 -1.34 -17.65
N GLN A 32 6.62 -1.57 -16.37
CA GLN A 32 6.19 -2.74 -15.60
C GLN A 32 4.98 -2.43 -14.70
N ARG A 33 4.31 -1.29 -14.95
CA ARG A 33 3.22 -0.70 -14.15
C ARG A 33 3.60 -0.41 -12.70
N THR A 34 2.69 0.21 -11.96
CA THR A 34 2.87 0.57 -10.54
C THR A 34 1.58 0.37 -9.75
N SER A 35 1.69 0.00 -8.48
CA SER A 35 0.55 0.15 -7.56
C SER A 35 0.42 1.62 -7.16
N VAL A 36 -0.82 2.12 -7.09
CA VAL A 36 -1.14 3.52 -6.80
C VAL A 36 -1.69 3.61 -5.38
N LEU A 37 -1.08 4.46 -4.57
CA LEU A 37 -1.40 4.64 -3.16
C LEU A 37 -1.89 6.07 -2.97
N TRP A 38 -3.21 6.23 -2.87
CA TRP A 38 -3.80 7.53 -2.53
C TRP A 38 -3.66 7.70 -1.02
N THR A 39 -2.94 8.71 -0.59
CA THR A 39 -2.48 8.83 0.80
C THR A 39 -2.83 10.20 1.37
N VAL A 40 -3.55 10.20 2.49
CA VAL A 40 -3.78 11.36 3.34
C VAL A 40 -2.81 11.29 4.51
N VAL A 41 -2.08 12.38 4.76
CA VAL A 41 -1.27 12.51 5.98
C VAL A 41 -2.12 13.19 7.03
N GLU A 42 -2.52 12.43 8.05
CA GLU A 42 -3.41 12.93 9.12
C GLU A 42 -2.61 13.54 10.27
N SER A 43 -1.41 13.01 10.53
CA SER A 43 -0.45 13.56 11.48
C SER A 43 0.96 13.06 11.17
N PRO A 44 2.01 13.58 11.85
CA PRO A 44 3.36 13.06 11.67
C PRO A 44 3.54 11.57 12.00
N SER A 45 2.60 10.95 12.71
CA SER A 45 2.65 9.53 13.08
C SER A 45 1.51 8.71 12.48
N ARG A 46 0.68 9.29 11.60
CA ARG A 46 -0.47 8.60 11.01
C ARG A 46 -0.74 9.04 9.58
N VAL A 47 -0.85 8.04 8.71
CA VAL A 47 -1.33 8.20 7.34
C VAL A 47 -2.49 7.25 7.08
N ARG A 48 -3.41 7.66 6.20
CA ARG A 48 -4.51 6.82 5.74
C ARG A 48 -4.45 6.68 4.23
N MET A 49 -4.66 5.48 3.72
CA MET A 49 -4.52 5.19 2.29
C MET A 49 -5.67 4.38 1.68
N ARG A 50 -5.89 4.61 0.39
CA ARG A 50 -6.70 3.79 -0.52
C ARG A 50 -5.80 3.23 -1.61
N ILE A 51 -5.94 1.93 -1.90
CA ILE A 51 -4.94 1.16 -2.64
C ILE A 51 -5.51 0.69 -3.97
N TRP A 52 -4.83 1.05 -5.06
CA TRP A 52 -5.00 0.40 -6.35
C TRP A 52 -3.77 -0.46 -6.64
N GLU A 53 -3.94 -1.77 -6.61
CA GLU A 53 -2.85 -2.73 -6.75
C GLU A 53 -2.66 -3.14 -8.22
N ARG A 54 -1.40 -3.08 -8.65
CA ARG A 54 -0.99 -3.39 -10.03
C ARG A 54 -1.53 -4.75 -10.47
N GLY A 55 -2.30 -4.76 -11.55
CA GLY A 55 -2.89 -5.95 -12.16
C GLY A 55 -4.05 -6.58 -11.37
N VAL A 56 -4.50 -5.94 -10.29
CA VAL A 56 -5.57 -6.44 -9.42
C VAL A 56 -6.72 -5.45 -9.35
N GLY A 57 -6.45 -4.16 -9.17
CA GLY A 57 -7.46 -3.15 -8.88
C GLY A 57 -7.50 -2.80 -7.40
N GLU A 58 -8.66 -2.43 -6.86
CA GLU A 58 -8.77 -2.07 -5.45
C GLU A 58 -8.49 -3.25 -4.52
N THR A 59 -7.60 -3.05 -3.53
CA THR A 59 -7.32 -4.05 -2.50
C THR A 59 -7.46 -3.45 -1.10
N LEU A 60 -7.81 -4.30 -0.12
CA LEU A 60 -8.06 -3.85 1.25
C LEU A 60 -6.77 -3.45 1.98
N ALA A 61 -5.68 -4.17 1.72
CA ALA A 61 -4.38 -3.96 2.34
C ALA A 61 -3.25 -4.33 1.38
N CYS A 62 -2.12 -3.63 1.51
CA CYS A 62 -0.89 -3.90 0.75
C CYS A 62 0.31 -3.56 1.63
N GLY A 63 1.00 -4.57 2.16
CA GLY A 63 2.09 -4.36 3.13
C GLY A 63 3.27 -3.57 2.56
N THR A 64 3.69 -3.89 1.33
CA THR A 64 4.76 -3.13 0.64
C THR A 64 4.30 -1.73 0.27
N GLY A 65 3.02 -1.53 -0.03
CA GLY A 65 2.43 -0.22 -0.24
C GLY A 65 2.43 0.64 1.02
N ALA A 66 2.09 0.05 2.17
CA ALA A 66 2.17 0.75 3.46
C ALA A 66 3.58 1.24 3.76
N CYS A 67 4.59 0.39 3.56
CA CYS A 67 5.99 0.78 3.67
C CYS A 67 6.34 1.96 2.75
N ALA A 68 5.93 1.90 1.49
CA ALA A 68 6.20 2.97 0.52
C ALA A 68 5.53 4.30 0.90
N ALA A 69 4.28 4.26 1.37
CA ALA A 69 3.55 5.47 1.80
C ALA A 69 4.22 6.15 3.00
N ALA A 70 4.60 5.39 4.03
CA ALA A 70 5.27 5.91 5.22
C ALA A 70 6.66 6.50 4.88
N VAL A 71 7.48 5.75 4.13
CA VAL A 71 8.81 6.22 3.72
C VAL A 71 8.70 7.47 2.84
N ALA A 72 7.77 7.52 1.88
CA ALA A 72 7.55 8.69 1.04
C ALA A 72 7.10 9.91 1.85
N ALA A 73 6.25 9.72 2.87
CA ALA A 73 5.81 10.80 3.76
C ALA A 73 6.98 11.34 4.59
N GLN A 74 7.84 10.46 5.11
CA GLN A 74 9.05 10.85 5.85
C GLN A 74 10.07 11.59 4.97
N LEU A 75 10.33 11.10 3.75
CA LEU A 75 11.22 11.77 2.79
C LEU A 75 10.72 13.15 2.39
N ARG A 76 9.41 13.38 2.43
CA ARG A 76 8.79 14.69 2.20
C ARG A 76 8.71 15.58 3.45
N GLY A 77 9.19 15.12 4.60
CA GLY A 77 9.08 15.84 5.88
C GLY A 77 7.65 15.95 6.41
N LEU A 78 6.74 15.09 5.95
CA LEU A 78 5.33 15.07 6.37
C LEU A 78 5.08 14.14 7.57
N ALA A 79 5.95 13.14 7.75
CA ALA A 79 5.85 12.13 8.80
C ALA A 79 7.21 11.87 9.48
N GLY A 80 7.15 11.30 10.69
CA GLY A 80 8.31 10.88 11.48
C GLY A 80 8.85 9.51 11.06
N ASP A 81 9.66 8.92 11.95
CA ASP A 81 10.32 7.62 11.73
C ASP A 81 9.47 6.40 12.15
N SER A 82 8.30 6.63 12.75
CA SER A 82 7.31 5.62 13.12
C SER A 82 5.91 6.11 12.74
N VAL A 83 5.23 5.35 11.88
CA VAL A 83 3.97 5.76 11.24
C VAL A 83 2.96 4.62 11.28
N GLU A 84 1.76 4.91 11.79
CA GLU A 84 0.59 4.08 11.58
C GLU A 84 0.02 4.31 10.17
N VAL A 85 -0.07 3.26 9.37
CA VAL A 85 -0.67 3.28 8.05
C VAL A 85 -2.04 2.60 8.12
N HIS A 86 -3.09 3.40 7.97
CA HIS A 86 -4.48 2.95 8.00
C HIS A 86 -4.97 2.65 6.59
N SER A 87 -5.61 1.50 6.41
CA SER A 87 -6.25 1.06 5.15
C SER A 87 -7.58 0.37 5.44
N ALA A 88 -8.35 0.04 4.40
CA ALA A 88 -9.61 -0.66 4.58
C ALA A 88 -9.45 -2.04 5.25
N GLY A 89 -8.30 -2.69 5.07
CA GLY A 89 -7.96 -3.98 5.66
C GLY A 89 -7.36 -3.89 7.07
N GLY A 90 -7.24 -2.70 7.65
CA GLY A 90 -6.71 -2.49 9.00
C GLY A 90 -5.47 -1.61 9.05
N VAL A 91 -4.76 -1.69 10.19
CA VAL A 91 -3.63 -0.83 10.53
C VAL A 91 -2.32 -1.61 10.47
N LEU A 92 -1.33 -1.02 9.81
CA LEU A 92 0.05 -1.49 9.81
C LEU A 92 0.95 -0.43 10.46
N HIS A 93 1.95 -0.85 11.22
CA HIS A 93 2.96 0.04 11.80
C HIS A 93 4.22 -0.06 10.96
N VAL A 94 4.71 1.08 10.48
CA VAL A 94 5.93 1.18 9.68
C VAL A 94 6.96 1.99 10.44
N GLU A 95 8.17 1.46 10.59
CA GLU A 95 9.31 2.17 11.16
C GLU A 95 10.47 2.19 10.16
N TRP A 96 11.05 3.37 9.94
CA TRP A 96 12.18 3.52 9.04
C TRP A 96 13.09 4.71 9.36
N ARG A 97 14.39 4.51 9.16
CA ARG A 97 15.43 5.54 9.23
C ARG A 97 16.35 5.45 8.02
N PRO A 98 16.90 6.57 7.53
CA PRO A 98 17.87 6.55 6.43
C PRO A 98 19.04 5.60 6.70
N GLY A 99 19.30 4.69 5.76
CA GLY A 99 20.36 3.67 5.88
C GLY A 99 19.94 2.39 6.62
N GLU A 100 18.72 2.32 7.16
CA GLU A 100 18.17 1.11 7.79
C GLU A 100 17.13 0.41 6.91
N PRO A 101 16.90 -0.90 7.09
CA PRO A 101 15.75 -1.58 6.53
C PRO A 101 14.43 -1.03 7.07
N VAL A 102 13.38 -1.05 6.24
CA VAL A 102 12.02 -0.72 6.66
C VAL A 102 11.47 -1.88 7.51
N ARG A 103 10.94 -1.59 8.70
CA ARG A 103 10.25 -2.57 9.55
C ARG A 103 8.75 -2.38 9.40
N LEU A 104 8.03 -3.49 9.23
CA LEU A 104 6.58 -3.53 9.08
C LEU A 104 6.00 -4.49 10.13
N THR A 105 5.05 -4.00 10.91
CA THR A 105 4.32 -4.80 11.91
C THR A 105 2.82 -4.72 11.66
N GLY A 106 2.16 -5.88 11.68
CA GLY A 106 0.71 -5.99 11.46
C GLY A 106 0.15 -7.27 12.06
N ALA A 107 -1.16 -7.32 12.23
CA ALA A 107 -1.85 -8.53 12.69
C ALA A 107 -1.89 -9.60 11.58
N ALA A 108 -1.93 -10.87 12.00
CA ALA A 108 -2.23 -12.00 11.14
C ALA A 108 -3.18 -12.94 11.89
N GLU A 109 -4.22 -13.42 11.20
CA GLU A 109 -5.24 -14.28 11.79
C GLU A 109 -5.38 -15.57 10.96
N ARG A 110 -5.47 -16.71 11.65
CA ARG A 110 -5.71 -18.00 11.00
C ARG A 110 -7.21 -18.16 10.77
N VAL A 111 -7.63 -18.19 9.50
CA VAL A 111 -9.04 -18.33 9.11
C VAL A 111 -9.53 -19.77 9.21
N TYR A 112 -8.76 -20.74 8.68
CA TYR A 112 -9.09 -22.17 8.74
C TYR A 112 -7.83 -23.03 8.60
N GLU A 113 -8.00 -24.33 8.79
CA GLU A 113 -7.00 -25.36 8.55
C GLU A 113 -7.66 -26.56 7.85
N GLY A 114 -6.97 -27.20 6.90
CA GLY A 114 -7.54 -28.28 6.10
C GLY A 114 -6.48 -29.02 5.27
N TRP A 115 -6.94 -30.02 4.51
CA TRP A 115 -6.11 -30.85 3.63
C TRP A 115 -6.48 -30.60 2.17
N TYR A 116 -5.48 -30.51 1.29
CA TYR A 116 -5.68 -30.32 -0.16
C TYR A 116 -4.99 -31.46 -0.94
N PRO A 117 -5.73 -32.27 -1.73
CA PRO A 117 -5.11 -33.28 -2.58
C PRO A 117 -4.37 -32.61 -3.74
N LEU A 118 -3.12 -33.01 -3.98
CA LEU A 118 -2.37 -32.61 -5.16
C LEU A 118 -2.45 -33.75 -6.18
N ASP A 119 -2.99 -33.49 -7.37
CA ASP A 119 -2.92 -34.44 -8.48
C ASP A 119 -1.50 -34.43 -9.06
N GLU A 120 -0.86 -35.59 -9.23
CA GLU A 120 0.54 -35.75 -9.68
C GLU A 120 0.80 -35.37 -11.17
N GLY A 121 -0.07 -34.58 -11.81
CA GLY A 121 -0.14 -34.48 -13.27
C GLY A 121 0.13 -33.12 -13.93
N THR A 122 0.44 -32.05 -13.21
CA THR A 122 0.65 -30.74 -13.85
C THR A 122 1.90 -30.04 -13.32
N VAL A 123 3.03 -30.26 -14.00
CA VAL A 123 4.21 -29.38 -14.02
C VAL A 123 4.37 -28.86 -15.43
#